data_AF-A0A953N8L5-F1
#
_entry.id   AF-A0A953N8L5-F1
#
_cell.length_a   1.000
_cell.length_b   1.000
_cell.length_c   1.000
_cell.angle_alpha   90.00
_cell.angle_beta   90.00
_cell.angle_gamma   90.00
#
_symmetry.space_group_name_H-M   'P 1'
#
loop_
_entity.id
_entity.type
_entity.pdbx_description
1 polymer ?
#
loop_
_entity_poly.entity_id
_entity_poly.type
_entity_poly.pdbx_seq_one_letter_code
_entity_poly.pdbx_strand_id
1 'polypeptide(L)'
;EGLPEKDIEVKRKSLIGEQLETLTTAIFQKFLINDFIVVRASRFDDVKNGIDNIILDKETGDVVCAFDEVSSMREEELSAKRERVLKKNMEKQGSTLEYGLKLETEGSNKGKIVPCPKISNIPLFYLALSPEVIRKTIQKFSPDFSYLKASEEEKKTFNYFVKLIDFQIASMDLSGSSASLNPEIEKKFQRFKEFSFDKMKKVVDRLSSGHKI
;
A
#
# COMPACT_ATOMS: atom_id res chain seq x y z
N GLU A 1 -14.20 -36.49 8.22
CA GLU A 1 -13.83 -36.51 6.78
C GLU A 1 -12.86 -35.36 6.53
N GLY A 2 -11.74 -35.62 5.88
CA GLY A 2 -10.75 -34.58 5.54
C GLY A 2 -11.23 -33.75 4.36
N LEU A 3 -10.94 -32.44 4.37
CA LEU A 3 -11.19 -31.59 3.21
C LEU A 3 -10.33 -32.05 2.02
N PRO A 4 -10.87 -32.02 0.78
CA PRO A 4 -10.10 -32.27 -0.43
C PRO A 4 -8.81 -31.43 -0.48
N GLU A 5 -7.70 -31.96 -1.01
CA GLU A 5 -6.41 -31.27 -1.06
C GLU A 5 -6.48 -29.87 -1.69
N LYS A 6 -7.31 -29.70 -2.73
CA LYS A 6 -7.57 -28.41 -3.38
C LYS A 6 -8.19 -27.40 -2.43
N ASP A 7 -9.11 -27.81 -1.56
CA ASP A 7 -9.78 -26.92 -0.60
C ASP A 7 -8.83 -26.51 0.54
N ILE A 8 -7.88 -27.38 0.89
CA ILE A 8 -6.81 -27.08 1.85
C ILE A 8 -5.86 -26.03 1.25
N GLU A 9 -5.47 -26.16 -0.02
CA GLU A 9 -4.60 -25.21 -0.69
C GLU A 9 -5.25 -23.84 -0.83
N VAL A 10 -6.52 -23.78 -1.23
CA VAL A 10 -7.29 -22.52 -1.31
C VAL A 10 -7.38 -21.84 0.04
N LYS A 11 -7.72 -22.58 1.11
CA LYS A 11 -7.77 -22.03 2.48
C LYS A 11 -6.42 -21.50 2.94
N ARG A 12 -5.33 -22.23 2.67
CA ARG A 12 -3.97 -21.77 3.01
C ARG A 12 -3.59 -20.51 2.25
N LYS A 13 -3.93 -20.41 0.96
CA LYS A 13 -3.67 -19.22 0.14
C LYS A 13 -4.43 -18.01 0.66
N SER A 14 -5.73 -18.18 0.98
CA SER A 14 -6.56 -17.14 1.60
C SER A 14 -5.94 -16.62 2.90
N LEU A 15 -5.53 -17.53 3.79
CA LEU A 15 -4.92 -17.17 5.06
C LEU A 15 -3.60 -16.39 4.90
N ILE A 16 -2.78 -16.77 3.93
CA ILE A 16 -1.50 -16.08 3.66
C ILE A 16 -1.74 -14.70 3.02
N GLY A 17 -2.78 -14.55 2.20
CA GLY A 17 -3.24 -13.25 1.68
C GLY A 17 -3.62 -12.30 2.82
N GLU A 18 -4.53 -12.73 3.70
CA GLU A 18 -4.97 -11.95 4.86
C GLU A 18 -3.81 -11.55 5.80
N GLN A 19 -2.84 -12.45 5.96
CA GLN A 19 -1.61 -12.18 6.70
C GLN A 19 -0.76 -11.10 6.03
N LEU A 20 -0.64 -11.10 4.71
CA LEU A 20 0.08 -10.07 3.97
C LEU A 20 -0.61 -8.71 4.09
N GLU A 21 -1.93 -8.64 3.92
CA GLU A 21 -2.68 -7.37 4.09
C GLU A 21 -2.47 -6.78 5.49
N THR A 22 -2.57 -7.63 6.53
CA THR A 22 -2.35 -7.21 7.92
C THR A 22 -0.90 -6.77 8.16
N LEU A 23 0.07 -7.53 7.62
CA LEU A 23 1.48 -7.22 7.73
C LEU A 23 1.84 -5.91 7.03
N THR A 24 1.34 -5.71 5.80
CA THR A 24 1.50 -4.47 5.03
C THR A 24 0.98 -3.29 5.83
N THR A 25 -0.24 -3.39 6.35
CA THR A 25 -0.84 -2.36 7.21
C THR A 25 0.10 -2.01 8.39
N ALA A 26 0.55 -3.03 9.13
CA ALA A 26 1.35 -2.83 10.33
C ALA A 26 2.75 -2.26 10.02
N ILE A 27 3.40 -2.75 8.97
CA ILE A 27 4.71 -2.27 8.52
C ILE A 27 4.62 -0.81 8.08
N PHE A 28 3.72 -0.50 7.13
CA PHE A 28 3.59 0.87 6.66
C PHE A 28 3.18 1.80 7.78
N GLN A 29 2.20 1.41 8.62
CA GLN A 29 1.81 2.23 9.77
C GLN A 29 2.99 2.50 10.71
N LYS A 30 3.85 1.52 10.99
CA LYS A 30 5.03 1.70 11.84
C LYS A 30 6.06 2.67 11.25
N PHE A 31 6.43 2.47 10.00
CA PHE A 31 7.50 3.26 9.37
C PHE A 31 7.02 4.66 8.96
N LEU A 32 5.74 4.82 8.70
CA LEU A 32 5.14 6.06 8.20
C LEU A 32 4.28 6.77 9.25
N ILE A 33 4.32 6.34 10.52
CA ILE A 33 3.40 6.80 11.58
C ILE A 33 3.36 8.31 11.75
N ASN A 34 4.45 9.02 11.47
CA ASN A 34 4.52 10.47 11.70
C ASN A 34 3.77 11.25 10.62
N ASP A 35 3.79 10.76 9.38
CA ASP A 35 3.33 11.50 8.21
C ASP A 35 1.99 10.96 7.67
N PHE A 36 1.68 9.70 7.93
CA PHE A 36 0.55 9.00 7.32
C PHE A 36 -0.27 8.20 8.33
N ILE A 37 -1.52 7.94 7.96
CA ILE A 37 -2.41 6.95 8.57
C ILE A 37 -2.61 5.86 7.53
N VAL A 38 -2.37 4.62 7.93
CA VAL A 38 -2.46 3.44 7.08
C VAL A 38 -3.55 2.54 7.63
N VAL A 39 -4.54 2.24 6.82
CA VAL A 39 -5.68 1.41 7.21
C VAL A 39 -6.03 0.42 6.12
N ARG A 40 -6.67 -0.68 6.52
CA ARG A 40 -7.29 -1.62 5.58
C ARG A 40 -8.55 -0.98 5.02
N ALA A 41 -8.84 -1.28 3.76
CA ALA A 41 -10.07 -0.85 3.12
C ALA A 41 -11.28 -1.62 3.69
N SER A 42 -12.47 -1.14 3.34
CA SER A 42 -13.68 -1.88 3.64
C SER A 42 -13.69 -3.21 2.87
N ARG A 43 -14.39 -4.23 3.40
CA ARG A 43 -14.60 -5.49 2.66
C ARG A 43 -15.28 -5.28 1.31
N PHE A 44 -16.10 -4.23 1.19
CA PHE A 44 -16.71 -3.88 -0.08
C PHE A 44 -15.65 -3.43 -1.09
N ASP A 45 -14.76 -2.53 -0.67
CA ASP A 45 -13.73 -1.96 -1.54
C ASP A 45 -12.63 -2.97 -1.91
N ASP A 46 -12.28 -3.88 -1.01
CA ASP A 46 -11.45 -5.04 -1.31
C ASP A 46 -12.12 -5.89 -2.44
N VAL A 47 -13.31 -6.42 -2.19
CA VAL A 47 -13.96 -7.36 -3.12
C VAL A 47 -14.36 -6.72 -4.45
N LYS A 48 -14.86 -5.48 -4.42
CA LYS A 48 -15.40 -4.80 -5.61
C LYS A 48 -14.38 -3.93 -6.31
N ASN A 49 -13.57 -3.20 -5.54
CA ASN A 49 -12.67 -2.20 -6.06
C ASN A 49 -11.21 -2.67 -6.07
N GLY A 50 -10.89 -3.83 -5.49
CA GLY A 50 -9.53 -4.39 -5.40
C GLY A 50 -8.58 -3.42 -4.74
N ILE A 51 -8.95 -2.97 -3.54
CA ILE A 51 -8.18 -2.09 -2.66
C ILE A 51 -8.08 -2.82 -1.33
N ASP A 52 -6.88 -3.21 -0.93
CA ASP A 52 -6.66 -3.88 0.35
C ASP A 52 -6.32 -2.87 1.45
N ASN A 53 -5.52 -1.86 1.09
CA ASN A 53 -5.05 -0.81 1.98
C ASN A 53 -5.17 0.58 1.35
N ILE A 54 -5.31 1.60 2.21
CA ILE A 54 -5.23 3.01 1.81
C ILE A 54 -4.23 3.76 2.69
N ILE A 55 -3.60 4.77 2.09
CA ILE A 55 -2.67 5.68 2.74
C ILE A 55 -3.28 7.08 2.77
N LEU A 56 -3.50 7.60 3.97
CA LEU A 56 -4.04 8.92 4.25
C LEU A 56 -2.89 9.82 4.71
N ASP A 57 -2.64 10.92 4.00
CA ASP A 57 -1.61 11.89 4.38
C ASP A 57 -2.14 12.80 5.50
N LYS A 58 -1.41 12.90 6.62
CA LYS A 58 -1.86 13.64 7.81
C LYS A 58 -1.80 15.16 7.64
N GLU A 59 -0.95 15.65 6.74
CA GLU A 59 -0.79 17.08 6.50
C GLU A 59 -1.94 17.61 5.66
N THR A 60 -2.30 16.87 4.61
CA THR A 60 -3.36 17.25 3.65
C THR A 60 -4.73 16.74 4.06
N GLY A 61 -4.76 15.66 4.83
CA GLY A 61 -5.96 14.94 5.22
C GLY A 61 -6.62 14.15 4.10
N ASP A 62 -5.95 13.98 2.96
CA ASP A 62 -6.46 13.27 1.78
C ASP A 62 -5.86 11.86 1.64
N VAL A 63 -6.63 10.93 1.07
CA VAL A 63 -6.09 9.63 0.63
C VAL A 63 -5.18 9.85 -0.58
N VAL A 64 -3.91 9.45 -0.46
CA VAL A 64 -2.86 9.70 -1.47
C VAL A 64 -2.59 8.50 -2.36
N CYS A 65 -2.78 7.28 -1.87
CA CYS A 65 -2.70 6.07 -2.66
C CYS A 65 -3.40 4.89 -1.99
N ALA A 66 -3.53 3.80 -2.75
CA ALA A 66 -4.09 2.53 -2.36
C ALA A 66 -3.11 1.39 -2.71
N PHE A 67 -3.20 0.29 -1.97
CA PHE A 67 -2.46 -0.94 -2.27
C PHE A 67 -3.38 -2.11 -2.60
N ASP A 68 -2.86 -3.01 -3.45
CA ASP A 68 -3.47 -4.27 -3.86
C ASP A 68 -2.41 -5.37 -3.74
N GLU A 69 -2.49 -6.21 -2.71
CA GLU A 69 -1.47 -7.18 -2.34
C GLU A 69 -1.56 -8.48 -3.14
N VAL A 70 -0.41 -9.12 -3.34
CA VAL A 70 -0.30 -10.46 -3.93
C VAL A 70 0.68 -11.31 -3.13
N SER A 71 0.18 -12.38 -2.52
CA SER A 71 0.98 -13.24 -1.65
C SER A 71 1.69 -14.38 -2.41
N SER A 72 1.87 -14.21 -3.72
CA SER A 72 2.46 -15.19 -4.63
C SER A 72 3.48 -14.50 -5.52
N MET A 73 4.62 -15.15 -5.68
CA MET A 73 5.70 -14.71 -6.59
C MET A 73 5.71 -15.52 -7.89
N ARG A 74 4.64 -16.27 -8.18
CA ARG A 74 4.50 -16.96 -9.46
C ARG A 74 4.30 -15.90 -10.55
N GLU A 75 5.06 -16.01 -11.64
CA GLU A 75 5.08 -15.01 -12.71
C GLU A 75 3.68 -14.74 -13.28
N GLU A 76 2.88 -15.79 -13.47
CA GLU A 76 1.50 -15.69 -13.98
C GLU A 76 0.60 -14.82 -13.08
N GLU A 77 0.67 -15.01 -11.76
CA GLU A 77 -0.15 -14.25 -10.81
C GLU A 77 0.35 -12.81 -10.66
N LEU A 78 1.68 -12.63 -10.63
CA LEU A 78 2.31 -11.33 -10.49
C LEU A 78 2.11 -10.46 -11.74
N SER A 79 2.27 -11.05 -12.94
CA SER A 79 2.04 -10.37 -14.22
C SER A 79 0.58 -9.97 -14.38
N ALA A 80 -0.36 -10.87 -14.06
CA ALA A 80 -1.79 -10.56 -14.07
C ALA A 80 -2.17 -9.46 -13.07
N LYS A 81 -1.51 -9.41 -11.90
CA LYS A 81 -1.70 -8.30 -10.93
C LYS A 81 -1.13 -6.99 -11.47
N ARG A 82 0.09 -7.02 -12.02
CA ARG A 82 0.75 -5.85 -12.63
C ARG A 82 -0.11 -5.25 -13.75
N GLU A 83 -0.58 -6.08 -14.67
CA GLU A 83 -1.43 -5.64 -15.79
C GLU A 83 -2.74 -5.03 -15.28
N ARG A 84 -3.38 -5.64 -14.28
CA ARG A 84 -4.61 -5.11 -13.68
C ARG A 84 -4.41 -3.75 -13.03
N VAL A 85 -3.34 -3.56 -12.27
CA VAL A 85 -3.03 -2.28 -11.63
C VAL A 85 -2.70 -1.22 -12.67
N LEU A 86 -1.88 -1.56 -13.67
CA LEU A 86 -1.55 -0.67 -14.77
C LEU A 86 -2.83 -0.24 -15.52
N LYS A 87 -3.67 -1.20 -15.88
CA LYS A 87 -4.96 -0.96 -16.52
C LYS A 87 -5.88 -0.08 -15.68
N LYS A 88 -5.94 -0.30 -14.35
CA LYS A 88 -6.73 0.54 -13.44
C LYS A 88 -6.22 1.98 -13.46
N ASN A 89 -4.92 2.20 -13.29
CA ASN A 89 -4.35 3.54 -13.26
C ASN A 89 -4.44 4.25 -14.61
N MET A 90 -4.16 3.55 -15.71
CA MET A 90 -4.09 4.15 -17.05
C MET A 90 -5.47 4.26 -17.72
N GLU A 91 -6.25 3.19 -17.76
CA GLU A 91 -7.50 3.14 -18.53
C GLU A 91 -8.73 3.48 -17.69
N LYS A 92 -8.73 3.11 -16.40
CA LYS A 92 -9.88 3.31 -15.49
C LYS A 92 -9.72 4.49 -14.55
N GLN A 93 -8.76 5.37 -14.84
CA GLN A 93 -8.53 6.61 -14.13
C GLN A 93 -8.18 6.42 -12.65
N GLY A 94 -7.59 5.28 -12.27
CA GLY A 94 -7.25 4.92 -10.89
C GLY A 94 -8.30 4.05 -10.19
N SER A 95 -8.13 3.91 -8.88
CA SER A 95 -9.06 3.20 -8.00
C SER A 95 -10.14 4.12 -7.44
N THR A 96 -11.27 3.52 -7.08
CA THR A 96 -12.40 4.20 -6.42
C THR A 96 -12.64 3.55 -5.08
N LEU A 97 -12.76 4.36 -4.04
CA LEU A 97 -13.13 3.94 -2.70
C LEU A 97 -14.55 4.44 -2.43
N GLU A 98 -15.50 3.53 -2.24
CA GLU A 98 -16.91 3.90 -1.97
C GLU A 98 -17.08 4.41 -0.53
N TYR A 99 -16.32 3.84 0.41
CA TYR A 99 -16.35 4.21 1.83
C TYR A 99 -15.04 4.90 2.23
N GLY A 100 -14.94 6.17 1.88
CA GLY A 100 -13.76 6.99 2.13
C GLY A 100 -13.61 7.48 3.57
N LEU A 101 -12.40 7.94 3.87
CA LEU A 101 -12.06 8.64 5.10
C LEU A 101 -11.29 9.91 4.76
N LYS A 102 -11.48 10.95 5.57
CA LYS A 102 -10.71 12.19 5.51
C LYS A 102 -10.21 12.55 6.91
N LEU A 103 -9.05 13.18 7.01
CA LEU A 103 -8.61 13.82 8.25
C LEU A 103 -8.98 15.30 8.19
N GLU A 104 -9.86 15.74 9.08
CA GLU A 104 -10.19 17.16 9.28
C GLU A 104 -9.38 17.71 10.44
N THR A 105 -8.68 18.82 10.22
CA THR A 105 -7.98 19.55 11.27
C THR A 105 -8.87 20.67 11.77
N GLU A 106 -9.55 20.43 12.90
CA GLU A 106 -10.22 21.51 13.64
C GLU A 106 -9.13 22.35 14.35
N GLY A 107 -9.36 23.68 14.47
CA GLY A 107 -8.38 24.71 14.88
C GLY A 107 -7.62 24.53 16.21
N SER A 108 -7.74 23.38 16.85
CA SER A 108 -6.87 22.89 17.92
C SER A 108 -6.25 21.55 17.49
N ASN A 109 -4.98 21.53 17.03
CA ASN A 109 -3.98 20.43 16.86
C ASN A 109 -4.34 18.92 16.97
N LYS A 110 -5.59 18.50 16.93
CA LYS A 110 -6.11 17.13 17.03
C LYS A 110 -6.96 16.92 15.80
N GLY A 111 -6.40 16.24 14.80
CA GLY A 111 -7.14 15.85 13.61
C GLY A 111 -8.25 14.86 13.96
N LYS A 112 -9.42 15.02 13.34
CA LYS A 112 -10.57 14.14 13.47
C LYS A 112 -10.72 13.35 12.17
N ILE A 113 -10.78 12.02 12.26
CA ILE A 113 -11.12 11.19 11.11
C ILE A 113 -12.63 11.26 10.92
N VAL A 114 -13.06 11.68 9.73
CA VAL A 114 -14.46 11.75 9.35
C VAL A 114 -14.73 10.84 8.15
N PRO A 115 -15.94 10.27 8.04
CA PRO A 115 -16.37 9.60 6.82
C PRO A 115 -16.29 10.58 5.65
N CYS A 116 -15.64 10.16 4.58
CA CYS A 116 -15.74 10.80 3.29
C CYS A 116 -16.64 9.91 2.43
N PRO A 117 -17.51 10.48 1.57
CA PRO A 117 -18.18 9.69 0.55
C PRO A 117 -17.18 9.02 -0.42
N LYS A 118 -17.63 8.77 -1.64
CA LYS A 118 -16.80 8.20 -2.70
C LYS A 118 -15.55 9.04 -2.98
N ILE A 119 -14.37 8.42 -2.90
CA ILE A 119 -13.09 9.00 -3.33
C ILE A 119 -12.68 8.31 -4.63
N SER A 120 -12.61 9.07 -5.72
CA SER A 120 -12.24 8.54 -7.05
C SER A 120 -10.78 8.88 -7.39
N ASN A 121 -10.24 8.23 -8.41
CA ASN A 121 -8.92 8.51 -8.98
C ASN A 121 -7.77 8.33 -7.98
N ILE A 122 -7.85 7.30 -7.14
CA ILE A 122 -6.78 6.98 -6.20
C ILE A 122 -5.69 6.20 -6.95
N PRO A 123 -4.42 6.64 -6.93
CA PRO A 123 -3.31 5.84 -7.44
C PRO A 123 -3.25 4.48 -6.75
N LEU A 124 -3.27 3.40 -7.52
CA LEU A 124 -3.17 2.04 -7.01
C LEU A 124 -1.76 1.49 -7.26
N PHE A 125 -1.16 0.85 -6.26
CA PHE A 125 0.09 0.13 -6.41
C PHE A 125 -0.10 -1.32 -5.96
N TYR A 126 0.55 -2.27 -6.63
CA TYR A 126 0.59 -3.64 -6.11
C TYR A 126 1.80 -3.83 -5.22
N LEU A 127 1.63 -4.65 -4.17
CA LEU A 127 2.71 -5.12 -3.32
C LEU A 127 2.73 -6.64 -3.36
N ALA A 128 3.91 -7.22 -3.60
CA ALA A 128 4.07 -8.66 -3.70
C ALA A 128 4.95 -9.16 -2.56
N LEU A 129 4.67 -10.33 -1.99
CA LEU A 129 5.60 -10.94 -1.05
C LEU A 129 5.44 -12.46 -1.07
N SER A 130 6.54 -13.21 -0.96
CA SER A 130 6.45 -14.67 -0.92
C SER A 130 5.91 -15.15 0.44
N PRO A 131 5.20 -16.29 0.49
CA PRO A 131 4.69 -16.86 1.75
C PRO A 131 5.76 -17.10 2.81
N GLU A 132 6.98 -17.45 2.40
CA GLU A 132 8.11 -17.65 3.31
C GLU A 132 8.52 -16.34 3.97
N VAL A 133 8.67 -15.27 3.18
CA VAL A 133 9.06 -13.96 3.69
C VAL A 133 7.94 -13.39 4.58
N ILE A 134 6.67 -13.54 4.19
CA ILE A 134 5.51 -13.14 5.02
C ILE A 134 5.62 -13.77 6.43
N ARG A 135 5.74 -15.10 6.49
CA ARG A 135 5.83 -15.82 7.79
C ARG A 135 7.04 -15.40 8.60
N LYS A 136 8.20 -15.28 7.95
CA LYS A 136 9.45 -14.88 8.60
C LYS A 136 9.35 -13.47 9.18
N THR A 137 8.79 -12.53 8.44
CA THR A 137 8.62 -11.15 8.91
C THR A 137 7.61 -11.08 10.05
N ILE A 138 6.50 -11.83 9.99
CA ILE A 138 5.53 -11.92 11.10
C ILE A 138 6.19 -12.46 12.38
N GLN A 139 6.96 -13.55 12.27
CA GLN A 139 7.64 -14.15 13.43
C GLN A 139 8.64 -13.20 14.11
N LYS A 140 9.20 -12.27 13.34
CA LYS A 140 10.20 -11.30 13.82
C LYS A 140 9.63 -9.89 13.96
N PHE A 141 8.32 -9.74 13.85
CA PHE A 141 7.67 -8.45 13.96
C PHE A 141 7.74 -7.96 15.40
N SER A 142 8.33 -6.79 15.61
CA SER A 142 8.34 -6.13 16.91
C SER A 142 6.96 -5.50 17.18
N PRO A 143 6.32 -5.70 18.34
CA PRO A 143 5.03 -5.05 18.63
C PRO A 143 5.18 -3.54 18.87
N ASP A 144 6.39 -3.02 19.05
CA ASP A 144 6.65 -1.59 19.24
C ASP A 144 6.53 -0.85 17.90
N PHE A 145 5.63 0.14 17.84
CA PHE A 145 5.37 0.95 16.64
C PHE A 145 6.41 2.06 16.41
N SER A 146 7.48 2.11 17.19
CA SER A 146 8.67 2.88 16.86
C SER A 146 9.48 2.17 15.78
N TYR A 147 9.67 2.82 14.63
CA TYR A 147 10.52 2.31 13.56
C TYR A 147 11.98 2.08 13.99
N LEU A 148 12.44 2.73 15.07
CA LEU A 148 13.77 2.53 15.65
C LEU A 148 13.93 1.15 16.28
N LYS A 149 12.82 0.53 16.72
CA LYS A 149 12.78 -0.82 17.31
C LYS A 149 12.25 -1.88 16.35
N ALA A 150 12.07 -1.52 15.07
CA ALA A 150 11.72 -2.48 14.03
C ALA A 150 12.87 -3.48 13.84
N SER A 151 12.52 -4.75 13.65
CA SER A 151 13.50 -5.78 13.31
C SER A 151 14.12 -5.55 11.93
N GLU A 152 15.24 -6.22 11.67
CA GLU A 152 15.88 -6.15 10.36
C GLU A 152 14.99 -6.71 9.24
N GLU A 153 14.15 -7.71 9.54
CA GLU A 153 13.16 -8.24 8.61
C GLU A 153 12.05 -7.22 8.28
N GLU A 154 11.57 -6.47 9.27
CA GLU A 154 10.61 -5.39 9.05
C GLU A 154 11.20 -4.30 8.15
N LYS A 155 12.43 -3.85 8.45
CA LYS A 155 13.14 -2.83 7.64
C LYS A 155 13.36 -3.30 6.20
N LYS A 156 13.80 -4.54 6.01
CA LYS A 156 13.99 -5.14 4.69
C LYS A 156 12.69 -5.22 3.91
N THR A 157 11.61 -5.63 4.56
CA THR A 157 10.28 -5.73 3.95
C THR A 157 9.77 -4.35 3.56
N PHE A 158 9.88 -3.35 4.44
CA PHE A 158 9.49 -1.97 4.13
C PHE A 158 10.29 -1.40 2.96
N ASN A 159 11.62 -1.51 2.99
CA ASN A 159 12.49 -1.06 1.91
C ASN A 159 12.13 -1.73 0.57
N TYR A 160 11.87 -3.04 0.60
CA TYR A 160 11.44 -3.77 -0.57
C TYR A 160 10.11 -3.25 -1.14
N PHE A 161 9.12 -2.97 -0.29
CA PHE A 161 7.85 -2.36 -0.74
C PHE A 161 8.04 -0.97 -1.34
N VAL A 162 8.86 -0.10 -0.71
CA VAL A 162 9.18 1.22 -1.26
C VAL A 162 9.84 1.09 -2.64
N LYS A 163 10.75 0.14 -2.83
CA LYS A 163 11.36 -0.14 -4.14
C LYS A 163 10.36 -0.67 -5.17
N LEU A 164 9.39 -1.49 -4.76
CA LEU A 164 8.31 -1.93 -5.66
C LEU A 164 7.44 -0.76 -6.11
N ILE A 165 7.15 0.19 -5.23
CA ILE A 165 6.42 1.41 -5.58
C ILE A 165 7.26 2.27 -6.53
N ASP A 166 8.56 2.45 -6.24
CA ASP A 166 9.50 3.20 -7.10
C ASP A 166 9.53 2.65 -8.53
N PHE A 167 9.65 1.32 -8.66
CA PHE A 167 9.66 0.64 -9.94
C PHE A 167 8.35 0.86 -10.71
N GLN A 168 7.21 0.81 -10.02
CA GLN A 168 5.90 1.09 -10.63
C GLN A 168 5.80 2.54 -11.07
N ILE A 169 6.31 3.50 -10.29
CA ILE A 169 6.34 4.91 -10.67
C ILE A 169 7.17 5.11 -11.93
N ALA A 170 8.39 4.60 -11.94
CA ALA A 170 9.28 4.69 -13.11
C ALA A 170 8.67 4.03 -14.36
N SER A 171 7.98 2.89 -14.18
CA SER A 171 7.30 2.21 -15.30
C SER A 171 6.16 3.05 -15.88
N MET A 172 5.39 3.75 -15.03
CA MET A 172 4.33 4.65 -15.48
C MET A 172 4.90 5.88 -16.20
N ASP A 173 5.99 6.47 -15.70
CA ASP A 173 6.68 7.57 -16.37
C ASP A 173 7.21 7.15 -17.77
N LEU A 174 7.86 5.99 -17.85
CA LEU A 174 8.43 5.45 -19.11
C LEU A 174 7.37 5.05 -20.12
N SER A 175 6.19 4.62 -19.66
CA SER A 175 5.05 4.30 -20.53
C SER A 175 4.47 5.54 -21.23
N GLY A 176 4.94 6.75 -20.88
CA GLY A 176 5.14 7.82 -21.84
C GLY A 176 3.90 8.30 -22.58
N SER A 177 2.73 8.27 -21.94
CA SER A 177 1.53 8.91 -22.48
C SER A 177 0.88 9.78 -21.40
N SER A 178 1.53 10.89 -21.05
CA SER A 178 0.85 12.08 -20.52
C SER A 178 -0.33 12.54 -21.42
N ALA A 179 -0.40 12.03 -22.66
CA ALA A 179 -1.52 12.22 -23.58
C ALA A 179 -2.69 11.22 -23.40
N SER A 180 -2.54 10.12 -22.64
CA SER A 180 -3.60 9.10 -22.45
C SER A 180 -4.09 8.94 -21.01
N LEU A 181 -3.33 9.43 -20.03
CA LEU A 181 -3.79 9.49 -18.65
C LEU A 181 -4.88 10.54 -18.49
N ASN A 182 -5.91 10.20 -17.71
CA ASN A 182 -6.87 11.22 -17.30
C ASN A 182 -6.13 12.30 -16.47
N PRO A 183 -6.33 13.60 -16.74
CA PRO A 183 -5.63 14.67 -16.04
C PRO A 183 -5.76 14.65 -14.51
N GLU A 184 -6.87 14.12 -13.98
CA GLU A 184 -7.12 14.03 -12.54
C GLU A 184 -6.26 12.96 -11.86
N ILE A 185 -6.12 11.77 -12.49
CA ILE A 185 -5.24 10.73 -11.94
C ILE A 185 -3.77 11.14 -12.11
N GLU A 186 -3.41 11.77 -13.22
CA GLU A 186 -2.04 12.27 -13.42
C GLU A 186 -1.67 13.30 -12.35
N LYS A 187 -2.55 14.27 -12.06
CA LYS A 187 -2.33 15.24 -10.99
C LYS A 187 -2.15 14.58 -9.62
N LYS A 188 -3.00 13.60 -9.27
CA LYS A 188 -2.88 12.86 -8.00
C LYS A 188 -1.62 12.01 -7.94
N PHE A 189 -1.22 11.42 -9.08
CA PHE A 189 -0.01 10.63 -9.20
C PHE A 189 1.24 11.48 -9.04
N GLN A 190 1.31 12.64 -9.71
CA GLN A 190 2.43 13.59 -9.54
C GLN A 190 2.50 14.10 -8.10
N ARG A 191 1.35 14.46 -7.50
CA ARG A 191 1.30 14.85 -6.08
C ARG A 191 1.82 13.74 -5.17
N PHE A 192 1.41 12.49 -5.41
CA PHE A 192 1.92 11.34 -4.66
C PHE A 192 3.44 11.20 -4.82
N LYS A 193 3.95 11.26 -6.05
CA LYS A 193 5.38 11.10 -6.37
C LYS A 193 6.25 12.18 -5.71
N GLU A 194 5.86 13.45 -5.84
CA GLU A 194 6.64 14.60 -5.40
C GLU A 194 6.63 14.76 -3.88
N PHE A 195 5.49 14.53 -3.23
CA PHE A 195 5.31 14.82 -1.81
C PHE A 195 5.27 13.56 -0.96
N SER A 196 4.35 12.65 -1.26
CA SER A 196 4.10 11.50 -0.37
C SER A 196 5.18 10.43 -0.49
N PHE A 197 5.60 10.10 -1.71
CA PHE A 197 6.61 9.09 -1.97
C PHE A 197 8.01 9.56 -1.57
N ASP A 198 8.31 10.85 -1.71
CA ASP A 198 9.54 11.43 -1.18
C ASP A 198 9.69 11.26 0.34
N LYS A 199 8.59 11.48 1.10
CA LYS A 199 8.56 11.18 2.54
C LYS A 199 8.88 9.71 2.83
N MET A 200 8.34 8.77 2.04
CA MET A 200 8.64 7.34 2.18
C MET A 200 10.12 7.02 1.92
N LYS A 201 10.71 7.58 0.86
CA LYS A 201 12.14 7.40 0.53
C LYS A 201 13.05 7.93 1.64
N LYS A 202 12.74 9.12 2.19
CA LYS A 202 13.47 9.68 3.33
C LYS A 202 13.46 8.78 4.56
N VAL A 203 12.42 7.97 4.77
CA VAL A 203 12.44 6.93 5.82
C VAL A 203 13.46 5.84 5.48
N VAL A 204 13.47 5.33 4.24
CA VAL A 204 14.44 4.32 3.79
C VAL A 204 15.89 4.81 3.89
N ASP A 205 16.16 6.07 3.54
CA ASP A 205 17.50 6.68 3.63
C ASP A 205 17.98 6.79 5.08
N ARG A 206 17.08 7.15 6.01
CA ARG A 206 17.36 7.15 7.45
C ARG A 206 17.67 5.77 7.99
N LEU A 207 16.96 4.73 7.52
CA LEU A 207 17.23 3.35 7.91
C LEU A 207 18.60 2.86 7.41
N SER A 208 19.00 3.31 6.21
CA SER A 208 20.26 2.89 5.56
C SER A 208 21.48 3.62 6.12
N SER A 209 21.32 4.86 6.56
CA SER A 209 22.40 5.70 7.09
C SER A 209 22.75 5.43 8.56
N GLY A 210 22.08 4.47 9.22
CA GLY A 210 22.36 4.07 10.61
C GLY A 210 22.18 5.19 11.64
N HIS A 211 21.57 6.32 11.26
CA HIS A 211 21.36 7.45 12.16
C HIS A 211 20.35 7.06 13.24
N LYS A 212 20.86 6.85 14.46
CA LYS A 212 20.07 6.98 15.68
C LYS A 212 19.76 8.47 15.84
N ILE A 213 18.47 8.82 15.80
CA ILE A 213 17.99 10.11 16.30
C ILE A 213 17.77 9.95 17.80
#